data_AF-A0A6N8XHZ8-F1
#
_entry.id   AF-A0A6N8XHZ8-F1
#
_cell.length_a   1.000
_cell.length_b   1.000
_cell.length_c   1.000
_cell.angle_alpha   90.00
_cell.angle_beta   90.00
_cell.angle_gamma   90.00
#
_symmetry.space_group_name_H-M   'P 1'
#
loop_
_entity.id
_entity.type
_entity.pdbx_description
1 polymer ?
#
loop_
_entity_poly.entity_id
_entity_poly.type
_entity_poly.pdbx_seq_one_letter_code
_entity_poly.pdbx_strand_id
1 'polypeptide(L)'
;ACAWLKYSLGYDDALDVFGIHGIGGLLGAVLTGVFALEEIGNAAGAVDGNFWQIWVQFEGVLAVGGWSAVGTIGILFLINRSPACA
;
A
#
# COMPACT_ATOMS: atom_id res chain seq x y z
N ALA A 1 1.35 5.10 14.29
CA ALA A 1 0.44 4.92 13.13
C ALA A 1 0.12 3.44 12.91
N CYS A 2 1.10 2.60 12.56
CA CYS A 2 0.90 1.20 12.15
C CYS A 2 0.05 0.34 13.13
N ALA A 3 0.35 0.35 14.43
CA ALA A 3 -0.40 -0.44 15.43
C ALA A 3 -1.67 0.25 15.96
N TRP A 4 -1.84 1.56 15.70
CA TRP A 4 -2.91 2.36 16.29
C TRP A 4 -4.09 2.58 15.33
N LEU A 5 -3.85 2.51 14.03
CA LEU A 5 -4.86 2.75 13.00
C LEU A 5 -6.06 1.79 13.11
N LYS A 6 -5.81 0.53 13.46
CA LYS A 6 -6.87 -0.48 13.64
C LYS A 6 -7.82 -0.16 14.77
N TYR A 7 -7.31 0.36 15.89
CA TYR A 7 -8.13 0.77 17.02
C TYR A 7 -8.96 2.01 16.70
N SER A 8 -8.40 2.95 15.93
CA SER A 8 -9.11 4.16 15.51
C SER A 8 -10.21 3.89 14.48
N LEU A 9 -10.01 2.92 13.60
CA LEU A 9 -10.96 2.56 12.53
C LEU A 9 -11.86 1.37 12.88
N GLY A 10 -11.62 0.69 14.01
CA GLY A 10 -12.46 -0.39 14.53
C GLY A 10 -12.41 -1.70 13.72
N TYR A 11 -11.37 -1.91 12.90
CA TYR A 11 -11.19 -3.17 12.17
C TYR A 11 -10.31 -4.15 12.97
N ASP A 12 -10.61 -5.44 12.85
CA ASP A 12 -9.80 -6.51 13.44
C ASP A 12 -8.77 -7.02 12.43
N ASP A 13 -7.51 -6.60 12.64
CA ASP A 13 -6.33 -7.10 11.93
C ASP A 13 -5.43 -7.78 12.95
N ALA A 14 -5.62 -9.10 13.06
CA ALA A 14 -5.04 -9.93 14.11
C ALA A 14 -3.50 -9.87 14.18
N LEU A 15 -2.84 -9.67 13.03
CA LEU A 15 -1.38 -9.65 12.90
C LEU A 15 -0.83 -8.28 12.51
N ASP A 16 -1.64 -7.22 12.56
CA ASP A 16 -1.27 -5.85 12.15
C ASP A 16 -0.68 -5.78 10.72
N VAL A 17 -1.12 -6.67 9.82
CA VAL A 17 -0.56 -6.79 8.46
C VAL A 17 -0.79 -5.51 7.67
N PHE A 18 -2.00 -4.95 7.73
CA PHE A 18 -2.32 -3.72 7.02
C PHE A 18 -1.55 -2.53 7.58
N GLY A 19 -1.42 -2.47 8.91
CA GLY A 19 -0.68 -1.42 9.59
C GLY A 19 0.81 -1.43 9.25
N ILE A 20 1.44 -2.60 9.25
CA ILE A 20 2.89 -2.72 9.00
C ILE A 20 3.19 -2.69 7.51
N HIS A 21 2.52 -3.53 6.71
CA HIS A 21 2.84 -3.70 5.29
C HIS A 21 2.13 -2.68 4.41
N GLY A 22 0.86 -2.37 4.69
CA GLY A 22 0.09 -1.37 3.94
C GLY A 22 0.63 0.04 4.16
N ILE A 23 0.62 0.51 5.41
CA ILE A 23 1.11 1.87 5.73
C ILE A 23 2.63 1.98 5.58
N GLY A 24 3.38 0.96 6.00
CA GLY A 24 4.84 0.93 5.81
C GLY A 24 5.24 0.90 4.33
N GLY A 25 4.52 0.14 3.50
CA GLY A 25 4.71 0.10 2.05
C GLY A 25 4.39 1.43 1.37
N LEU A 26 3.28 2.07 1.73
CA LEU A 26 2.94 3.41 1.23
C LEU A 26 4.02 4.44 1.58
N LEU A 27 4.44 4.49 2.84
CA LEU A 27 5.49 5.40 3.28
C LEU A 27 6.80 5.11 2.53
N GLY A 28 7.19 3.85 2.43
CA GLY A 28 8.38 3.42 1.70
C GLY A 28 8.36 3.85 0.24
N ALA A 29 7.25 3.65 -0.47
CA ALA A 29 7.11 4.03 -1.87
C ALA A 29 7.20 5.55 -2.08
N VAL A 30 6.54 6.35 -1.24
CA VAL A 30 6.65 7.81 -1.28
C VAL A 30 8.10 8.24 -1.03
N LEU A 31 8.77 7.64 -0.05
CA LEU A 31 10.18 7.92 0.24
C LEU A 31 11.11 7.45 -0.88
N THR A 32 10.79 6.39 -1.62
CA THR A 32 11.50 6.04 -2.86
C THR A 32 11.40 7.16 -3.88
N GLY A 33 10.22 7.77 -4.05
CA GLY A 33 10.07 8.93 -4.93
C GLY A 33 10.87 10.16 -4.50
N VAL A 34 11.21 10.26 -3.21
CA VAL A 34 12.08 11.31 -2.68
C VAL A 34 13.55 10.96 -2.88
N PHE A 35 13.98 9.77 -2.46
CA PHE A 35 15.38 9.42 -2.25
C PHE A 35 16.01 8.53 -3.33
N ALA A 36 15.27 8.17 -4.39
CA ALA A 36 15.89 7.47 -5.52
C ALA A 36 17.01 8.32 -6.14
N LEU A 37 18.16 7.69 -6.39
CA LEU A 37 19.34 8.32 -6.99
C LEU A 37 19.60 7.69 -8.35
N GLU A 38 19.80 8.52 -9.36
CA GLU A 38 20.07 8.07 -10.74
C GLU A 38 21.35 7.22 -10.78
N GLU A 39 22.38 7.58 -10.01
CA GLU A 39 23.65 6.84 -9.95
C GLU A 39 23.49 5.39 -9.42
N ILE A 40 22.49 5.12 -8.59
CA ILE A 40 22.28 3.79 -7.97
C ILE A 40 21.26 2.97 -8.75
N GLY A 41 20.14 3.60 -9.11
CA GLY A 41 18.95 2.92 -9.63
C GLY A 41 18.57 3.28 -11.06
N ASN A 42 19.35 4.14 -11.73
CA ASN A 42 19.02 4.71 -13.04
C ASN A 42 17.61 5.35 -13.07
N ALA A 43 17.20 5.91 -11.93
CA ALA A 43 15.93 6.58 -11.73
C ALA A 43 16.12 7.70 -10.69
N ALA A 44 15.93 8.95 -11.13
CA ALA A 44 16.02 10.11 -10.27
C ALA A 44 14.74 10.26 -9.42
N GLY A 45 14.92 10.49 -8.11
CA GLY A 45 13.90 10.97 -7.19
C GLY A 45 14.00 12.48 -6.97
N ALA A 46 13.23 13.00 -6.01
CA ALA A 46 13.19 14.44 -5.73
C ALA A 46 14.54 15.04 -5.31
N VAL A 47 15.36 14.30 -4.55
CA VAL A 47 16.71 14.75 -4.16
C VAL A 47 17.66 14.89 -5.34
N ASP A 48 17.34 14.21 -6.45
CA ASP A 48 18.09 14.21 -7.71
C ASP A 48 17.35 15.00 -8.80
N GLY A 49 16.47 15.93 -8.38
CA GLY A 49 15.78 16.89 -9.26
C GLY A 49 14.45 16.42 -9.85
N ASN A 50 14.04 15.16 -9.66
CA ASN A 50 12.78 14.63 -10.20
C ASN A 50 11.68 14.53 -9.13
N PHE A 51 11.02 15.65 -8.84
CA PHE A 51 9.88 15.68 -7.92
C PHE A 51 8.65 14.92 -8.42
N TRP A 52 8.54 14.73 -9.74
CA TRP A 52 7.43 13.98 -10.34
C TRP A 52 7.43 12.52 -9.89
N GLN A 53 8.59 11.96 -9.55
CA GLN A 53 8.69 10.60 -9.06
C GLN A 53 7.87 10.36 -7.78
N ILE A 54 7.72 11.36 -6.89
CA ILE A 54 6.86 11.24 -5.71
C ILE A 54 5.42 10.93 -6.11
N TRP A 55 4.91 11.64 -7.12
CA TRP A 55 3.55 11.43 -7.63
C TRP A 55 3.40 10.07 -8.31
N VAL A 56 4.36 9.67 -9.13
CA VAL A 56 4.37 8.36 -9.80
C VAL A 56 4.33 7.22 -8.77
N GLN A 57 5.17 7.28 -7.72
CA GLN A 57 5.15 6.27 -6.66
C GLN A 57 3.84 6.26 -5.87
N PHE A 58 3.28 7.44 -5.59
CA PHE A 58 2.02 7.57 -4.86
C PHE A 58 0.84 6.99 -5.66
N GLU A 59 0.72 7.34 -6.95
CA GLU A 59 -0.30 6.81 -7.85
C GLU A 59 -0.17 5.29 -8.01
N GLY A 60 1.04 4.77 -8.13
CA GLY A 60 1.29 3.33 -8.16
C GLY A 60 0.78 2.59 -6.91
N VAL A 61 0.98 3.15 -5.72
CA VAL A 61 0.44 2.55 -4.47
C VAL A 61 -1.09 2.59 -4.46
N LEU A 62 -1.71 3.67 -4.94
CA LEU A 62 -3.17 3.75 -5.04
C LEU A 62 -3.73 2.72 -6.04
N ALA A 63 -3.08 2.55 -7.19
CA ALA A 63 -3.47 1.59 -8.20
C ALA A 63 -3.41 0.15 -7.67
N VAL A 64 -2.29 -0.24 -7.05
CA VAL A 64 -2.12 -1.58 -6.47
C VAL A 64 -3.04 -1.80 -5.27
N GLY A 65 -3.20 -0.78 -4.42
CA GLY A 65 -4.10 -0.81 -3.28
C GLY A 65 -5.55 -1.01 -3.69
N GLY A 66 -6.01 -0.25 -4.69
CA GLY A 66 -7.36 -0.36 -5.26
C GLY A 66 -7.60 -1.72 -5.91
N TRP A 67 -6.67 -2.19 -6.75
CA TRP A 67 -6.75 -3.52 -7.36
C TRP A 67 -6.84 -4.63 -6.31
N SER A 68 -5.97 -4.59 -5.31
CA SER A 68 -5.93 -5.59 -4.25
C SER A 68 -7.20 -5.59 -3.40
N ALA A 69 -7.75 -4.42 -3.07
CA ALA A 69 -9.00 -4.29 -2.32
C ALA A 69 -10.18 -4.87 -3.10
N VAL A 70 -10.34 -4.47 -4.37
CA VAL A 70 -11.45 -4.95 -5.22
C VAL A 70 -11.38 -6.46 -5.43
N GLY A 71 -10.21 -6.98 -5.78
CA GLY A 71 -9.99 -8.42 -5.98
C GLY A 71 -10.28 -9.22 -4.72
N THR A 72 -9.76 -8.77 -3.57
CA THR A 72 -9.95 -9.45 -2.28
C THR A 72 -11.43 -9.45 -1.87
N ILE A 73 -12.13 -8.32 -1.98
CA ILE A 73 -13.56 -8.23 -1.66
C ILE A 73 -14.37 -9.16 -2.57
N GLY A 74 -14.06 -9.21 -3.87
CA GLY A 74 -14.72 -10.12 -4.81
C GLY A 74 -14.55 -11.59 -4.41
N ILE A 75 -13.33 -12.00 -4.06
CA ILE A 75 -13.03 -13.36 -3.59
C ILE A 75 -13.80 -13.67 -2.29
N LEU A 76 -13.73 -12.78 -1.31
CA LEU A 76 -14.43 -12.95 -0.03
C LEU A 76 -15.95 -13.06 -0.21
N PHE A 77 -16.53 -12.25 -1.09
CA PHE A 77 -17.95 -12.32 -1.43
C PHE A 77 -18.34 -13.69 -2.01
N LEU A 78 -17.52 -14.23 -2.92
CA LEU A 78 -17.75 -15.56 -3.51
C LEU A 78 -17.63 -16.68 -2.46
N ILE A 79 -16.62 -16.62 -1.59
CA ILE A 79 -16.41 -17.60 -0.52
C ILE A 79 -17.58 -17.57 0.48
N ASN A 80 -18.01 -16.38 0.91
CA ASN A 80 -19.10 -16.22 1.87
C ASN A 80 -20.46 -16.71 1.31
N ARG A 81 -20.58 -16.82 -0.02
CA ARG A 81 -21.76 -17.38 -0.69
C ARG A 81 -21.72 -18.90 -0.84
N SER A 82 -20.58 -19.53 -0.56
CA SER A 82 -20.37 -20.97 -0.68
C SER A 82 -20.87 -21.71 0.57
N PRO A 83 -21.49 -22.90 0.42
CA PRO A 83 -22.08 -23.65 1.54
C PRO A 83 -21.06 -24.25 2.51
N ALA A 84 -19.76 -24.09 2.27
CA ALA A 84 -18.70 -24.56 3.17
C ALA A 84 -18.44 -23.60 4.34
N CYS A 85 -18.91 -22.35 4.27
CA CYS A 85 -18.68 -21.32 5.27
C CYS A 85 -19.97 -20.63 5.77
N ALA A 86 -21.15 -21.09 5.33
CA ALA A 86 -22.47 -20.68 5.83
C ALA A 86 -22.93 -21.63 6.95
#